data_AF-A0A832TSW4-F1
#
_entry.id   AF-A0A832TSW4-F1
#
_cell.length_a   1.000
_cell.length_b   1.000
_cell.length_c   1.000
_cell.angle_alpha   90.00
_cell.angle_beta   90.00
_cell.angle_gamma   90.00
#
_symmetry.space_group_name_H-M   'P 1'
#
loop_
_entity.id
_entity.type
_entity.pdbx_description
1 polymer ?
#
loop_
_entity_poly.entity_id
_entity_poly.type
_entity_poly.pdbx_seq_one_letter_code
_entity_poly.pdbx_strand_id
1 'polypeptide(L)'
;MTDITSENTASQEKAGWSLWTKILLGVIALVAVVAILAVVTLTVAVIDSQTGTSFPYSTTYRVSIPDGEPVTMGTTKILVLTYENEAVTEVDGVKEKLVVGQERVISPRYARVSSLGVPLMDTDFQITLKYLGTSGNNALFDMTVKTSKQVPEMVLSKLIPSGMNAVPV
;
A
#
# COMPACT_ATOMS: atom_id res chain seq x y z
N MET A 1 61.06 -11.84 -66.41
CA MET A 1 61.59 -11.99 -65.04
C MET A 1 60.82 -11.02 -64.16
N THR A 2 60.04 -11.57 -63.23
CA THR A 2 59.40 -10.95 -62.04
C THR A 2 58.36 -9.85 -62.22
N ASP A 3 57.14 -10.36 -62.34
CA ASP A 3 55.86 -9.90 -61.79
C ASP A 3 55.91 -9.70 -60.24
N ILE A 4 55.35 -8.62 -59.71
CA ILE A 4 54.66 -8.60 -58.38
C ILE A 4 53.82 -7.33 -58.19
N THR A 5 52.52 -7.51 -58.43
CA THR A 5 51.38 -6.71 -57.99
C THR A 5 51.43 -6.41 -56.48
N SER A 6 51.35 -5.13 -56.10
CA SER A 6 51.06 -4.73 -54.72
C SER A 6 49.59 -5.00 -54.39
N GLU A 7 49.31 -6.14 -53.79
CA GLU A 7 48.02 -6.41 -53.13
C GLU A 7 47.98 -5.62 -51.81
N ASN A 8 47.25 -4.51 -51.82
CA ASN A 8 46.93 -3.76 -50.61
C ASN A 8 45.79 -4.51 -49.89
N THR A 9 46.14 -5.53 -49.10
CA THR A 9 45.19 -6.24 -48.24
C THR A 9 44.85 -5.34 -47.06
N ALA A 10 43.75 -4.59 -47.17
CA ALA A 10 43.10 -3.95 -46.04
C ALA A 10 42.61 -5.05 -45.09
N SER A 11 43.44 -5.39 -44.10
CA SER A 11 43.09 -6.26 -43.00
C SER A 11 41.90 -5.64 -42.26
N GLN A 12 40.71 -6.23 -42.43
CA GLN A 12 39.55 -5.88 -41.62
C GLN A 12 39.85 -6.25 -40.17
N GLU A 13 40.20 -5.24 -39.38
CA GLU A 13 40.29 -5.33 -37.95
C GLU A 13 38.88 -5.63 -37.41
N LYS A 14 38.57 -6.91 -37.18
CA LYS A 14 37.42 -7.29 -36.36
C LYS A 14 37.72 -6.79 -34.96
N ALA A 15 37.27 -5.56 -34.66
CA ALA A 15 37.40 -4.91 -33.37
C ALA A 15 36.80 -5.83 -32.30
N GLY A 16 37.66 -6.62 -31.66
CA GLY A 16 37.30 -7.53 -30.60
C GLY A 16 36.78 -6.69 -29.44
N TRP A 17 35.48 -6.84 -29.15
CA TRP A 17 34.81 -6.08 -28.11
C TRP A 17 35.52 -6.34 -26.77
N SER A 18 36.30 -5.34 -26.32
CA SER A 18 37.18 -5.48 -25.17
C SER A 18 36.41 -5.95 -23.94
N LEU A 19 37.01 -6.84 -23.15
CA LEU A 19 36.44 -7.33 -21.88
C LEU A 19 35.95 -6.18 -20.98
N TRP A 20 36.66 -5.06 -20.98
CA TRP A 20 36.32 -3.84 -20.25
C TRP A 20 35.00 -3.22 -20.69
N THR A 21 34.70 -3.22 -22.00
CA THR A 21 33.44 -2.71 -22.52
C THR A 21 32.27 -3.59 -22.12
N LYS A 22 32.45 -4.92 -22.05
CA LYS A 22 31.41 -5.86 -21.59
C LYS A 22 31.13 -5.71 -20.10
N ILE A 23 32.18 -5.54 -19.29
CA ILE A 23 32.04 -5.29 -17.85
C ILE A 23 31.29 -3.98 -17.61
N LEU A 24 31.67 -2.90 -18.30
CA LEU A 24 31.01 -1.62 -18.17
C LEU A 24 29.53 -1.68 -18.58
N LEU A 25 29.22 -2.36 -19.69
CA LEU A 25 27.83 -2.58 -20.12
C LEU A 25 27.03 -3.39 -19.10
N GLY A 26 27.65 -4.41 -18.48
CA GLY A 26 27.04 -5.23 -17.43
C GLY A 26 26.73 -4.41 -16.17
N VAL A 27 27.65 -3.54 -15.75
CA VAL A 27 27.43 -2.64 -14.60
C VAL A 27 26.31 -1.64 -14.89
N ILE A 28 26.30 -1.04 -16.09
CA ILE A 28 25.23 -0.10 -16.49
C ILE A 28 23.87 -0.82 -16.53
N ALA A 29 23.81 -2.04 -17.08
CA ALA A 29 22.59 -2.85 -17.09
C ALA A 29 22.12 -3.19 -15.66
N LEU A 30 23.04 -3.55 -14.76
CA LEU A 30 22.72 -3.82 -13.36
C LEU A 30 22.17 -2.57 -12.65
N VAL A 31 22.82 -1.41 -12.83
CA VAL A 31 22.37 -0.14 -12.26
C VAL A 31 20.99 0.23 -12.81
N ALA A 32 20.75 0.02 -14.11
CA ALA A 32 19.44 0.26 -14.70
C ALA A 32 18.36 -0.64 -14.10
N VAL A 33 18.63 -1.93 -13.87
CA VAL A 33 17.71 -2.85 -13.21
C VAL A 33 17.43 -2.42 -11.76
N VAL A 34 18.46 -2.07 -11.00
CA VAL A 34 18.31 -1.59 -9.62
C VAL A 34 17.51 -0.28 -9.58
N ALA A 35 17.76 0.63 -10.51
CA ALA A 35 17.01 1.87 -10.63
C ALA A 35 15.53 1.63 -10.97
N ILE A 36 15.21 0.69 -11.86
CA ILE A 36 13.82 0.31 -12.17
C ILE A 36 13.13 -0.30 -10.95
N LEU A 37 13.80 -1.20 -10.23
CA LEU A 37 13.25 -1.83 -9.02
C LEU A 37 13.01 -0.81 -7.89
N ALA A 38 13.86 0.22 -7.79
CA ALA A 38 13.71 1.28 -6.79
C ALA A 38 12.46 2.17 -7.01
N VAL A 39 11.92 2.20 -8.24
CA VAL A 39 10.77 3.06 -8.60
C VAL A 39 9.45 2.27 -8.63
N VAL A 40 9.43 1.00 -8.22
CA VAL A 40 8.19 0.22 -8.13
C VAL A 40 7.32 0.77 -6.99
N THR A 41 6.39 1.66 -7.33
CA THR A 41 5.43 2.22 -6.39
C THR A 41 4.18 1.34 -6.31
N LEU A 42 3.87 0.84 -5.12
CA LEU A 42 2.60 0.17 -4.84
C LEU A 42 1.52 1.22 -4.56
N THR A 43 0.46 1.24 -5.37
CA THR A 43 -0.67 2.15 -5.17
C THR A 43 -1.89 1.36 -4.70
N VAL A 44 -2.54 1.85 -3.65
CA VAL A 44 -3.80 1.29 -3.13
C VAL A 44 -4.87 2.37 -3.20
N ALA A 45 -5.93 2.12 -3.96
CA ALA A 45 -7.08 3.01 -4.09
C ALA A 45 -8.30 2.39 -3.42
N VAL A 46 -9.08 3.21 -2.72
CA VAL A 46 -10.33 2.83 -2.05
C VAL A 46 -11.50 3.54 -2.73
N ILE A 47 -12.57 2.81 -3.06
CA ILE A 47 -13.77 3.27 -3.77
C ILE A 47 -15.02 2.59 -3.18
N ASP A 48 -16.23 2.90 -3.64
CA ASP A 48 -17.46 2.24 -3.16
C ASP A 48 -17.54 0.75 -3.56
N SER A 49 -17.98 -0.12 -2.64
CA SER A 49 -18.12 -1.56 -2.89
C SER A 49 -19.36 -1.91 -3.70
N GLN A 50 -19.32 -3.02 -4.45
CA GLN A 50 -20.53 -3.60 -5.03
C GLN A 50 -21.36 -4.33 -3.95
N THR A 51 -22.68 -4.13 -3.96
CA THR A 51 -23.60 -4.72 -2.97
C THR A 51 -23.65 -6.24 -3.08
N GLY A 52 -23.53 -6.96 -1.94
CA GLY A 52 -23.75 -8.42 -1.85
C GLY A 52 -22.50 -9.27 -1.56
N THR A 53 -21.35 -8.66 -1.33
CA THR A 53 -20.10 -9.37 -1.09
C THR A 53 -20.02 -9.95 0.35
N SER A 54 -19.65 -11.23 0.47
CA SER A 54 -19.30 -11.86 1.76
C SER A 54 -17.87 -11.49 2.17
N PHE A 55 -17.59 -11.32 3.47
CA PHE A 55 -16.27 -10.97 4.01
C PHE A 55 -15.73 -12.09 4.92
N PRO A 56 -15.29 -13.23 4.37
CA PRO A 56 -14.90 -14.40 5.16
C PRO A 56 -13.51 -14.28 5.81
N TYR A 57 -12.69 -13.33 5.39
CA TYR A 57 -11.35 -13.11 5.94
C TYR A 57 -11.36 -11.88 6.86
N SER A 58 -10.61 -11.92 7.96
CA SER A 58 -10.53 -10.80 8.90
C SER A 58 -9.17 -10.71 9.58
N THR A 59 -8.68 -9.48 9.75
CA THR A 59 -7.51 -9.17 10.57
C THR A 59 -7.87 -8.05 11.55
N THR A 60 -7.39 -8.14 12.79
CA THR A 60 -7.64 -7.13 13.82
C THR A 60 -6.35 -6.40 14.20
N TYR A 61 -6.45 -5.09 14.33
CA TYR A 61 -5.38 -4.20 14.73
C TYR A 61 -5.82 -3.37 15.92
N ARG A 62 -4.91 -3.13 16.85
CA ARG A 62 -5.03 -2.04 17.81
C ARG A 62 -4.63 -0.76 17.13
N VAL A 63 -5.53 0.21 17.11
CA VAL A 63 -5.29 1.54 16.54
C VAL A 63 -5.51 2.62 17.56
N SER A 64 -4.75 3.69 17.43
CA SER A 64 -4.80 4.90 18.24
C SER A 64 -5.14 6.07 17.31
N ILE A 65 -6.36 6.57 17.38
CA ILE A 65 -6.83 7.69 16.56
C ILE A 65 -6.67 8.98 17.37
N PRO A 66 -5.99 10.02 16.83
CA PRO A 66 -5.87 11.30 17.53
C PRO A 66 -7.23 11.92 17.85
N ASP A 67 -7.38 12.45 19.06
CA ASP A 67 -8.60 13.13 19.47
C ASP A 67 -8.67 14.54 18.85
N GLY A 68 -9.80 14.86 18.22
CA GLY A 68 -10.06 16.16 17.59
C GLY A 68 -9.38 16.37 16.23
N GLU A 69 -8.57 15.43 15.75
CA GLU A 69 -7.94 15.52 14.44
C GLU A 69 -8.50 14.47 13.46
N PRO A 70 -8.90 14.88 12.24
CA PRO A 70 -9.40 13.94 11.27
C PRO A 70 -8.28 13.11 10.66
N VAL A 71 -8.47 11.79 10.60
CA VAL A 71 -7.61 10.86 9.88
C VAL A 71 -8.31 10.39 8.60
N THR A 72 -7.56 10.28 7.51
CA THR A 72 -8.09 9.88 6.20
C THR A 72 -7.58 8.50 5.82
N MET A 73 -8.50 7.60 5.46
CA MET A 73 -8.22 6.25 5.00
C MET A 73 -8.84 6.05 3.62
N GLY A 74 -8.01 6.13 2.57
CA GLY A 74 -8.51 6.18 1.21
C GLY A 74 -9.37 7.42 0.98
N THR A 75 -10.65 7.24 0.65
CA THR A 75 -11.64 8.33 0.53
C THR A 75 -12.45 8.55 1.81
N THR A 76 -12.28 7.71 2.83
CA THR A 76 -13.04 7.77 4.08
C THR A 76 -12.37 8.73 5.05
N LYS A 77 -13.13 9.68 5.60
CA LYS A 77 -12.65 10.59 6.64
C LYS A 77 -13.23 10.18 7.99
N ILE A 78 -12.35 9.99 8.96
CA ILE A 78 -12.70 9.58 10.32
C ILE A 78 -12.24 10.68 11.28
N LEU A 79 -13.15 11.23 12.06
CA LEU A 79 -12.85 12.15 13.16
C LEU A 79 -13.38 11.53 14.45
N VAL A 80 -12.59 11.58 15.50
CA VAL A 80 -12.99 11.10 16.83
C VAL A 80 -12.88 12.26 17.81
N LEU A 81 -13.91 12.42 18.62
CA LEU A 81 -13.95 13.35 19.74
C LEU A 81 -14.21 12.56 21.02
N THR A 82 -13.27 12.57 21.95
CA THR A 82 -13.43 11.82 23.21
C THR A 82 -13.92 12.73 24.34
N TYR A 83 -14.79 12.20 25.19
CA TYR A 83 -15.24 12.87 26.40
C TYR A 83 -15.49 11.81 27.48
N GLU A 84 -14.69 11.85 28.55
CA GLU A 84 -14.70 10.86 29.62
C GLU A 84 -14.60 9.41 29.09
N ASN A 85 -15.68 8.62 29.19
CA ASN A 85 -15.75 7.22 28.75
C ASN A 85 -16.48 7.04 27.41
N GLU A 86 -16.70 8.14 26.70
CA GLU A 86 -17.48 8.18 25.47
C GLU A 86 -16.61 8.73 24.34
N ALA A 87 -16.93 8.30 23.12
CA ALA A 87 -16.35 8.84 21.90
C ALA A 87 -17.46 9.18 20.92
N VAL A 88 -17.46 10.39 20.39
CA VAL A 88 -18.24 10.75 19.21
C VAL A 88 -17.36 10.52 18.00
N THR A 89 -17.74 9.55 17.19
CA THR A 89 -17.07 9.23 15.92
C THR A 89 -17.86 9.84 14.78
N GLU A 90 -17.18 10.57 13.89
CA GLU A 90 -17.74 11.04 12.63
C GLU A 90 -17.03 10.29 11.51
N VAL A 91 -17.79 9.51 10.74
CA VAL A 91 -17.30 8.78 9.56
C VAL A 91 -18.07 9.26 8.36
N ASP A 92 -17.38 9.91 7.42
CA ASP A 92 -17.97 10.49 6.20
C ASP A 92 -19.19 11.39 6.47
N GLY A 93 -19.11 12.19 7.55
CA GLY A 93 -20.17 13.11 7.99
C GLY A 93 -21.28 12.46 8.83
N VAL A 94 -21.28 11.14 9.00
CA VAL A 94 -22.22 10.44 9.88
C VAL A 94 -21.64 10.35 11.28
N LYS A 95 -22.29 11.03 12.23
CA LYS A 95 -21.91 11.04 13.64
C LYS A 95 -22.56 9.89 14.40
N GLU A 96 -21.77 9.18 15.18
CA GLU A 96 -22.23 8.12 16.07
C GLU A 96 -21.47 8.17 17.38
N LYS A 97 -22.22 8.08 18.48
CA LYS A 97 -21.68 8.04 19.83
C LYS A 97 -21.40 6.59 20.23
N LEU A 98 -20.21 6.34 20.74
CA LEU A 98 -19.75 5.05 21.22
C LEU A 98 -19.40 5.15 22.70
N VAL A 99 -19.79 4.15 23.48
CA VAL A 99 -19.22 3.88 24.81
C VAL A 99 -18.23 2.72 24.72
N VAL A 100 -17.35 2.58 25.72
CA VAL A 100 -16.35 1.51 25.75
C VAL A 100 -16.99 0.14 25.51
N GLY A 101 -16.43 -0.62 24.59
CA GLY A 101 -16.92 -1.93 24.15
C GLY A 101 -17.91 -1.90 22.98
N GLN A 102 -18.46 -0.73 22.60
CA GLN A 102 -19.33 -0.59 21.44
C GLN A 102 -18.55 -0.56 20.13
N GLU A 103 -19.22 -1.03 19.08
CA GLU A 103 -18.66 -1.16 17.74
C GLU A 103 -19.34 -0.18 16.78
N ARG A 104 -18.52 0.47 15.97
CA ARG A 104 -18.94 1.24 14.80
C ARG A 104 -18.58 0.46 13.55
N VAL A 105 -19.57 0.13 12.74
CA VAL A 105 -19.33 -0.48 11.42
C VAL A 105 -19.27 0.61 10.36
N ILE A 106 -18.15 0.68 9.65
CA ILE A 106 -17.98 1.55 8.49
C ILE A 106 -18.50 0.83 7.25
N SER A 107 -19.23 1.55 6.41
CA SER A 107 -19.78 1.01 5.16
C SER A 107 -18.68 0.33 4.32
N PRO A 108 -18.98 -0.82 3.69
CA PRO A 108 -17.99 -1.51 2.87
C PRO A 108 -17.48 -0.66 1.71
N ARG A 109 -16.20 -0.88 1.36
CA ARG A 109 -15.48 -0.17 0.30
C ARG A 109 -14.70 -1.17 -0.55
N TYR A 110 -14.41 -0.83 -1.78
CA TYR A 110 -13.58 -1.59 -2.71
C TYR A 110 -12.15 -1.07 -2.69
N ALA A 111 -11.16 -1.95 -2.49
CA ALA A 111 -9.75 -1.65 -2.62
C ALA A 111 -9.16 -2.28 -3.88
N ARG A 112 -8.40 -1.50 -4.66
CA ARG A 112 -7.60 -1.98 -5.79
C ARG A 112 -6.13 -1.68 -5.56
N VAL A 113 -5.31 -2.71 -5.66
CA VAL A 113 -3.86 -2.66 -5.54
C VAL A 113 -3.26 -2.76 -6.93
N SER A 114 -2.44 -1.79 -7.30
CA SER A 114 -1.81 -1.71 -8.62
C SER A 114 -0.32 -1.46 -8.48
N SER A 115 0.45 -1.96 -9.45
CA SER A 115 1.88 -1.65 -9.61
C SER A 115 2.12 -1.18 -11.04
N LEU A 116 2.77 -0.02 -11.19
CA LEU A 116 3.02 0.60 -12.50
C LEU A 116 1.77 0.71 -13.39
N GLY A 117 0.59 0.97 -12.78
CA GLY A 117 -0.69 1.06 -13.47
C GLY A 117 -1.35 -0.28 -13.83
N VAL A 118 -0.68 -1.41 -13.58
CA VAL A 118 -1.24 -2.76 -13.79
C VAL A 118 -1.93 -3.22 -12.50
N PRO A 119 -3.21 -3.63 -12.53
CA PRO A 119 -3.89 -4.14 -11.34
C PRO A 119 -3.30 -5.49 -10.95
N LEU A 120 -2.87 -5.60 -9.70
CA LEU A 120 -2.33 -6.85 -9.15
C LEU A 120 -3.39 -7.62 -8.36
N MET A 121 -4.25 -6.89 -7.64
CA MET A 121 -5.27 -7.48 -6.78
C MET A 121 -6.38 -6.46 -6.52
N ASP A 122 -7.57 -6.97 -6.27
CA ASP A 122 -8.68 -6.19 -5.77
C ASP A 122 -9.48 -6.96 -4.72
N THR A 123 -10.16 -6.24 -3.84
CA THR A 123 -10.93 -6.82 -2.75
C THR A 123 -11.98 -5.82 -2.27
N ASP A 124 -13.12 -6.30 -1.82
CA ASP A 124 -14.02 -5.48 -1.01
C ASP A 124 -13.59 -5.64 0.45
N PHE A 125 -13.73 -4.58 1.23
CA PHE A 125 -13.43 -4.59 2.65
C PHE A 125 -14.49 -3.85 3.46
N GLN A 126 -14.70 -4.31 4.68
CA GLN A 126 -15.53 -3.67 5.69
C GLN A 126 -14.69 -3.48 6.94
N ILE A 127 -14.88 -2.34 7.61
CA ILE A 127 -14.13 -2.02 8.83
C ILE A 127 -15.11 -1.92 9.99
N THR A 128 -14.73 -2.54 11.10
CA THR A 128 -15.42 -2.43 12.38
C THR A 128 -14.45 -1.84 13.39
N LEU A 129 -14.84 -0.75 14.04
CA LEU A 129 -14.08 -0.08 15.09
C LEU A 129 -14.75 -0.34 16.44
N LYS A 130 -14.09 -1.08 17.32
CA LYS A 130 -14.53 -1.30 18.69
C LYS A 130 -13.84 -0.32 19.62
N TYR A 131 -14.58 0.57 20.28
CA TYR A 131 -14.00 1.57 21.17
C TYR A 131 -13.48 0.94 22.46
N LEU A 132 -12.24 1.23 22.82
CA LEU A 132 -11.58 0.68 24.02
C LEU A 132 -11.41 1.72 25.14
N GLY A 133 -11.68 3.00 24.87
CA GLY A 133 -11.42 4.10 25.77
C GLY A 133 -10.31 5.02 25.26
N THR A 134 -9.79 5.86 26.13
CA THR A 134 -8.75 6.83 25.81
C THR A 134 -7.37 6.35 26.26
N SER A 135 -6.33 6.81 25.57
CA SER A 135 -4.93 6.65 25.98
C SER A 135 -4.17 7.93 25.68
N GLY A 136 -3.89 8.69 26.74
CA GLY A 136 -3.37 10.05 26.59
C GLY A 136 -4.36 10.92 25.83
N ASN A 137 -3.89 11.56 24.74
CA ASN A 137 -4.70 12.43 23.87
C ASN A 137 -5.33 11.68 22.68
N ASN A 138 -5.35 10.35 22.71
CA ASN A 138 -5.84 9.53 21.62
C ASN A 138 -6.99 8.63 22.07
N ALA A 139 -7.87 8.30 21.13
CA ALA A 139 -8.88 7.27 21.27
C ALA A 139 -8.32 5.92 20.83
N LEU A 140 -8.46 4.90 21.68
CA LEU A 140 -8.06 3.53 21.35
C LEU A 140 -9.24 2.74 20.77
N PHE A 141 -8.95 2.01 19.69
CA PHE A 141 -9.89 1.09 19.09
C PHE A 141 -9.22 -0.25 18.76
N ASP A 142 -9.98 -1.33 18.89
CA ASP A 142 -9.68 -2.54 18.11
C ASP A 142 -10.40 -2.40 16.77
N MET A 143 -9.61 -2.31 15.70
CA MET A 143 -10.07 -2.20 14.33
C MET A 143 -9.99 -3.56 13.64
N THR A 144 -11.14 -4.13 13.31
CA THR A 144 -11.22 -5.33 12.49
C THR A 144 -11.46 -4.96 11.04
N VAL A 145 -10.53 -5.35 10.17
CA VAL A 145 -10.66 -5.23 8.72
C VAL A 145 -11.11 -6.59 8.19
N LYS A 146 -12.30 -6.66 7.62
CA LYS A 146 -12.82 -7.86 6.95
C LYS A 146 -12.70 -7.70 5.44
N THR A 147 -12.29 -8.73 4.73
CA THR A 147 -12.08 -8.68 3.28
C THR A 147 -12.80 -9.82 2.55
N SER A 148 -13.20 -9.56 1.31
CA SER A 148 -13.88 -10.55 0.46
C SER A 148 -12.93 -11.58 -0.14
N LYS A 149 -11.67 -11.22 -0.34
CA LYS A 149 -10.60 -12.11 -0.77
C LYS A 149 -9.49 -12.16 0.28
N GLN A 150 -8.67 -13.20 0.25
CA GLN A 150 -7.48 -13.27 1.09
C GLN A 150 -6.47 -12.21 0.62
N VAL A 151 -6.13 -11.29 1.50
CA VAL A 151 -5.22 -10.17 1.23
C VAL A 151 -3.96 -10.36 2.08
N PRO A 152 -2.76 -10.26 1.49
CA PRO A 152 -1.53 -10.29 2.27
C PRO A 152 -1.47 -9.15 3.28
N GLU A 153 -0.93 -9.43 4.47
CA GLU A 153 -0.82 -8.48 5.58
C GLU A 153 -0.05 -7.20 5.22
N MET A 154 0.98 -7.33 4.38
CA MET A 154 1.75 -6.20 3.85
C MET A 154 0.88 -5.20 3.07
N VAL A 155 -0.22 -5.65 2.46
CA VAL A 155 -1.16 -4.80 1.74
C VAL A 155 -2.18 -4.20 2.71
N LEU A 156 -2.70 -4.99 3.65
CA LEU A 156 -3.66 -4.50 4.66
C LEU A 156 -3.06 -3.37 5.50
N SER A 157 -1.82 -3.52 5.95
CA SER A 157 -1.09 -2.48 6.70
C SER A 157 -0.90 -1.17 5.91
N LYS A 158 -0.97 -1.20 4.57
CA LYS A 158 -0.92 0.01 3.72
C LYS A 158 -2.28 0.71 3.57
N LEU A 159 -3.38 0.00 3.83
CA LEU A 159 -4.71 0.62 3.90
C LEU A 159 -4.85 1.48 5.15
N ILE A 160 -4.21 1.07 6.25
CA ILE A 160 -4.31 1.76 7.53
C ILE A 160 -3.41 3.01 7.50
N PRO A 161 -3.95 4.21 7.77
CA PRO A 161 -3.15 5.42 7.81
C PRO A 161 -2.08 5.35 8.89
N SER A 162 -0.88 5.84 8.59
CA SER A 162 0.23 5.88 9.55
C SER A 162 -0.11 6.67 10.83
N GLY A 163 -1.00 7.67 10.73
CA GLY A 163 -1.50 8.44 11.86
C GLY A 163 -2.32 7.64 12.88
N MET A 164 -2.71 6.40 12.57
CA MET A 164 -3.47 5.53 13.48
C MET A 164 -2.60 4.60 14.33
N ASN A 165 -1.27 4.59 14.16
CA ASN A 165 -0.34 3.74 14.91
C ASN A 165 -0.82 2.28 15.07
N ALA A 166 -1.14 1.62 13.95
CA ALA A 166 -1.74 0.29 13.96
C ALA A 166 -0.75 -0.80 14.39
N VAL A 167 -1.16 -1.64 15.34
CA VAL A 167 -0.39 -2.80 15.82
C VAL A 167 -1.28 -4.04 15.73
N PRO A 168 -0.85 -5.13 15.08
CA PRO A 168 -1.60 -6.39 15.05
C PRO A 168 -1.89 -6.93 16.47
N VAL A 169 -3.06 -7.55 16.66
CA VAL A 169 -3.50 -8.12 17.95
C VAL A 169 -3.63 -9.64 17.86
#